data_AF-A0A933FKM4-F1
#
_entry.id   AF-A0A933FKM4-F1
#
_cell.length_a   1.000
_cell.length_b   1.000
_cell.length_c   1.000
_cell.angle_alpha   90.00
_cell.angle_beta   90.00
_cell.angle_gamma   90.00
#
_symmetry.space_group_name_H-M   'P 1'
#
loop_
_entity.id
_entity.type
_entity.pdbx_description
1 polymer ?
#
loop_
_entity_poly.entity_id
_entity_poly.type
_entity_poly.pdbx_seq_one_letter_code
_entity_poly.pdbx_strand_id
1 'polypeptide(L)'
;MRRHLLISSLFLSSMVGLAFAVPALADEAPKLLTPTLSVDIPTVQFSDGKIEGDVLKVNYLGDYIAGIYKYLLGISTTIAIVMVMVSGLQWALGGASAEAIGKAKTRIKNALTGLVLLLCTYAILATVNPNLLRLQFPELEVIPEVEEEEDDAVSGSLATAFKSPTGSNIAGPGKAQMPEDLTDDLEAAAEILESQGYGMYITSSFRSVEKQKELIAQNCKNPPGSSTCDPKPGRPPTCILRDNNPANCPHTTGRALDIWATKKGQVCVVMSQCSKDPNNDQCRKNECQGALIEAMKSAGFCNLSSEAWHFEQPKMSSKCN
;
A
#
# COMPACT_ATOMS: atom_id res chain seq x y z
N MET A 1 20.25 -33.16 85.90
CA MET A 1 19.01 -32.88 86.63
C MET A 1 18.11 -32.00 85.77
N ARG A 2 16.88 -32.48 85.52
CA ARG A 2 15.62 -31.74 85.26
C ARG A 2 15.57 -30.49 84.33
N ARG A 3 14.78 -30.70 83.27
CA ARG A 3 13.56 -29.96 82.86
C ARG A 3 13.67 -28.62 82.11
N HIS A 4 13.19 -28.70 80.86
CA HIS A 4 12.24 -27.83 80.13
C HIS A 4 12.46 -26.32 80.11
N LEU A 5 12.47 -25.74 78.89
CA LEU A 5 11.48 -24.72 78.53
C LEU A 5 11.25 -24.67 77.01
N LEU A 6 9.99 -24.61 76.63
CA LEU A 6 9.43 -24.49 75.28
C LEU A 6 9.38 -23.01 74.83
N ILE A 7 9.72 -22.71 73.57
CA ILE A 7 9.28 -21.53 72.80
C ILE A 7 9.29 -21.97 71.31
N SER A 8 8.19 -22.42 70.70
CA SER A 8 7.04 -21.69 70.12
C SER A 8 7.40 -20.70 69.00
N SER A 9 7.04 -21.09 67.77
CA SER A 9 6.48 -20.28 66.67
C SER A 9 7.21 -19.02 66.18
N LEU A 10 7.71 -19.07 64.94
CA LEU A 10 7.27 -18.23 63.80
C LEU A 10 8.29 -18.36 62.65
N PHE A 11 8.05 -19.30 61.73
CA PHE A 11 8.73 -19.30 60.42
C PHE A 11 7.91 -18.45 59.45
N LEU A 12 8.33 -17.19 59.28
CA LEU A 12 7.80 -16.30 58.26
C LEU A 12 8.49 -16.65 56.94
N SER A 13 7.83 -17.45 56.11
CA SER A 13 8.29 -17.79 54.75
C SER A 13 8.17 -16.54 53.86
N SER A 14 9.24 -15.75 53.76
CA SER A 14 9.36 -14.67 52.78
C SER A 14 9.65 -15.28 51.41
N MET A 15 8.59 -15.49 50.62
CA MET A 15 8.68 -15.78 49.19
C MET A 15 9.16 -14.51 48.49
N VAL A 16 10.46 -14.41 48.23
CA VAL A 16 11.03 -13.41 47.31
C VAL A 16 10.66 -13.85 45.90
N GLY A 17 9.56 -13.31 45.38
CA GLY A 17 9.21 -13.41 43.97
C GLY A 17 10.20 -12.60 43.15
N LEU A 18 11.09 -13.27 42.43
CA LEU A 18 11.97 -12.65 41.45
C LEU A 18 11.11 -12.26 40.25
N ALA A 19 10.65 -11.01 40.21
CA ALA A 19 9.98 -10.45 39.05
C ALA A 19 11.02 -10.28 37.93
N PHE A 20 11.03 -11.21 36.97
CA PHE A 20 11.67 -11.00 35.69
C PHE A 20 10.91 -9.88 34.97
N ALA A 21 11.46 -8.67 34.98
CA ALA A 21 11.04 -7.64 34.06
C ALA A 21 11.39 -8.13 32.65
N VAL A 22 10.37 -8.58 31.92
CA VAL A 22 10.49 -8.81 30.48
C VAL A 22 10.83 -7.44 29.87
N PRO A 23 11.99 -7.25 29.22
CA PRO A 23 12.23 -6.02 28.51
C PRO A 23 11.17 -5.94 27.41
N ALA A 24 10.29 -4.95 27.51
CA ALA A 24 9.46 -4.57 26.38
C ALA A 24 10.43 -4.23 25.25
N LEU A 25 10.39 -5.02 24.16
CA LEU A 25 10.99 -4.60 22.91
C LEU A 25 10.33 -3.27 22.55
N ALA A 26 11.09 -2.18 22.68
CA ALA A 26 10.69 -0.92 22.09
C ALA A 26 10.72 -1.14 20.58
N ASP A 27 9.54 -1.21 19.99
CA ASP A 27 9.36 -1.22 18.55
C ASP A 27 10.04 0.04 17.99
N GLU A 28 10.98 -0.13 17.05
CA GLU A 28 11.73 1.00 16.50
C GLU A 28 10.73 1.83 15.67
N ALA A 29 10.37 3.02 16.17
CA ALA A 29 9.38 3.87 15.51
C ALA A 29 9.69 4.01 14.01
N PRO A 30 8.70 3.87 13.11
CA PRO A 30 8.94 3.82 11.68
C PRO A 30 9.64 5.10 11.23
N LYS A 31 10.78 4.95 10.53
CA LYS A 31 11.56 6.08 10.02
C LYS A 31 10.77 6.76 8.91
N LEU A 32 10.22 7.93 9.22
CA LEU A 32 9.50 8.74 8.25
C LEU A 32 10.46 9.28 7.19
N LEU A 33 10.10 9.09 5.92
CA LEU A 33 10.88 9.61 4.80
C LEU A 33 10.68 11.12 4.69
N THR A 34 11.78 11.87 4.84
CA THR A 34 11.82 13.30 4.55
C THR A 34 11.93 13.51 3.03
N PRO A 35 11.08 14.35 2.41
CA PRO A 35 11.17 14.62 0.99
C PRO A 35 12.53 15.18 0.58
N THR A 36 13.08 14.70 -0.54
CA THR A 36 14.27 15.27 -1.16
C THR A 36 13.86 16.12 -2.36
N LEU A 37 14.33 17.36 -2.43
CA LEU A 37 14.04 18.22 -3.57
C LEU A 37 14.87 17.81 -4.80
N SER A 38 14.28 17.84 -5.98
CA SER A 38 15.02 17.67 -7.24
C SER A 38 15.97 18.82 -7.54
N VAL A 39 15.69 20.00 -6.97
CA VAL A 39 16.52 21.20 -7.05
C VAL A 39 16.73 21.72 -5.64
N ASP A 40 17.99 21.94 -5.25
CA ASP A 40 18.32 22.48 -3.94
C ASP A 40 17.89 23.95 -3.84
N ILE A 41 17.03 24.25 -2.88
CA ILE A 41 16.57 25.60 -2.57
C ILE A 41 17.04 25.92 -1.15
N PRO A 42 18.06 26.79 -0.98
CA PRO A 42 18.77 26.94 0.30
C PRO A 42 17.90 27.30 1.52
N THR A 43 16.75 27.91 1.29
CA THR A 43 15.82 28.35 2.35
C THR A 43 14.73 27.33 2.67
N VAL A 44 14.65 26.21 1.94
CA VAL A 44 13.72 25.12 2.24
C VAL A 44 14.42 24.13 3.17
N GLN A 45 13.85 23.97 4.36
CA GLN A 45 14.29 22.99 5.35
C GLN A 45 13.06 22.28 5.86
N PHE A 46 13.01 20.96 5.68
CA PHE A 46 11.90 20.15 6.16
C PHE A 46 12.06 19.86 7.64
N SER A 47 11.00 20.11 8.41
CA SER A 47 10.89 19.67 9.80
C SER A 47 10.76 18.16 9.87
N ASP A 48 11.27 17.55 10.94
CA ASP A 48 11.12 16.10 11.13
C ASP A 48 9.64 15.74 11.33
N GLY A 49 9.19 14.72 10.60
CA GLY A 49 7.91 14.08 10.89
C GLY A 49 7.99 13.36 12.25
N LYS A 50 6.90 13.40 13.02
CA LYS A 50 6.79 12.70 14.30
C LYS A 50 5.48 11.93 14.37
N ILE A 51 5.52 10.77 15.01
CA ILE A 51 4.34 10.01 15.38
C ILE A 51 4.19 10.18 16.90
N GLU A 52 3.08 10.76 17.33
CA GLU A 52 2.72 10.93 18.74
C GLU A 52 1.43 10.16 19.00
N GLY A 53 1.53 8.94 19.55
CA GLY A 53 0.40 8.02 19.61
C GLY A 53 -0.03 7.59 18.20
N ASP A 54 -1.33 7.66 17.90
CA ASP A 54 -1.89 7.32 16.59
C ASP A 54 -1.96 8.53 15.65
N VAL A 55 -1.17 9.58 15.89
CA VAL A 55 -1.22 10.82 15.11
C VAL A 55 0.13 11.09 14.44
N LEU A 56 0.12 11.13 13.11
CA LEU A 56 1.22 11.55 12.27
C LEU A 56 1.20 13.08 12.13
N LYS A 57 2.24 13.71 12.66
CA LYS A 57 2.51 15.14 12.54
C LYS A 57 3.63 15.34 11.53
N VAL A 58 3.27 15.81 10.34
CA VAL A 58 4.20 16.17 9.26
C VAL A 58 3.87 17.56 8.77
N ASN A 59 4.88 18.38 8.44
CA ASN A 59 4.64 19.73 7.91
C ASN A 59 5.35 20.04 6.60
N TYR A 60 5.72 19.00 5.84
CA TYR A 60 6.58 19.15 4.67
C TYR A 60 6.06 20.16 3.63
N LEU A 61 4.75 20.16 3.35
CA LEU A 61 4.15 21.10 2.40
C LEU A 61 4.24 22.55 2.91
N GLY A 62 3.98 22.76 4.21
CA GLY A 62 4.08 24.08 4.83
C GLY A 62 5.52 24.60 4.79
N ASP A 63 6.48 23.74 5.14
CA ASP A 63 7.91 24.07 5.13
C ASP A 63 8.42 24.39 3.72
N TYR A 64 7.95 23.65 2.71
CA TYR A 64 8.27 23.90 1.31
C TYR A 64 7.78 25.27 0.84
N ILE A 65 6.49 25.58 1.05
CA ILE A 65 5.90 26.87 0.65
C ILE A 65 6.59 28.03 1.39
N ALA A 66 6.81 27.88 2.69
CA ALA A 66 7.49 28.89 3.49
C ALA A 66 8.94 29.12 3.04
N GLY A 67 9.67 28.05 2.72
CA GLY A 67 11.03 28.12 2.22
C GLY A 67 11.13 28.82 0.86
N ILE A 68 10.24 28.48 -0.09
CA ILE A 68 10.17 29.15 -1.40
C ILE A 68 9.83 30.62 -1.26
N TYR A 69 8.85 30.96 -0.41
CA TYR A 69 8.49 32.36 -0.20
C TYR A 69 9.69 33.18 0.31
N LYS A 70 10.44 32.65 1.29
CA LYS A 70 11.68 33.28 1.78
C LYS A 70 12.73 33.42 0.68
N TYR A 71 12.88 32.41 -0.18
CA TYR A 71 13.81 32.44 -1.30
C TYR A 71 13.48 33.57 -2.29
N LEU A 72 12.22 33.62 -2.73
CA LEU A 72 11.74 34.61 -3.69
C LEU A 72 11.80 36.03 -3.12
N LEU A 73 11.52 36.19 -1.83
CA LEU A 73 11.65 37.49 -1.16
C LEU A 73 13.11 37.96 -1.13
N GLY A 74 14.05 37.06 -0.85
CA GLY A 74 15.50 37.35 -0.89
C GLY A 74 15.98 37.77 -2.28
N ILE A 75 15.59 37.03 -3.32
CA ILE A 75 15.90 37.37 -4.71
C ILE A 75 15.29 38.71 -5.10
N SER A 76 14.00 38.91 -4.82
CA SER A 76 13.29 40.16 -5.17
C SER A 76 13.92 41.37 -4.49
N THR A 77 14.30 41.24 -3.21
CA THR A 77 14.99 42.30 -2.46
C THR A 77 16.36 42.60 -3.07
N THR A 78 17.12 41.57 -3.42
CA THR A 78 18.45 41.73 -4.06
C THR A 78 18.33 42.48 -5.39
N ILE A 79 17.37 42.08 -6.23
CA ILE A 79 17.08 42.76 -7.51
C ILE A 79 16.68 44.21 -7.27
N ALA A 80 15.81 44.49 -6.29
CA ALA A 80 15.41 45.84 -5.96
C ALA A 80 16.61 46.72 -5.55
N ILE A 81 17.52 46.21 -4.72
CA ILE A 81 18.73 46.93 -4.32
C ILE A 81 19.60 47.23 -5.55
N VAL A 82 19.85 46.26 -6.43
CA VAL A 82 20.63 46.46 -7.66
C VAL A 82 20.00 47.53 -8.56
N MET A 83 18.68 47.48 -8.75
CA MET A 83 17.95 48.46 -9.56
C MET A 83 18.02 49.86 -8.97
N VAL A 84 17.96 49.99 -7.64
CA VAL A 84 18.14 51.26 -6.93
C VAL A 84 19.57 51.78 -7.08
N MET A 85 20.59 50.92 -6.94
CA MET A 85 21.99 51.31 -7.11
C MET A 85 22.27 51.84 -8.53
N VAL A 86 21.86 51.09 -9.57
CA VAL A 86 22.05 51.47 -10.97
C VAL A 86 21.30 52.76 -11.29
N SER A 87 20.06 52.88 -10.82
CA SER A 87 19.25 54.08 -11.06
C SER A 87 19.75 55.29 -10.25
N GLY A 88 20.30 55.06 -9.05
CA GLY A 88 20.92 56.10 -8.23
C GLY A 88 22.16 56.67 -8.91
N LEU A 89 23.00 55.81 -9.47
CA LEU A 89 24.14 56.25 -10.28
C LEU A 89 23.69 57.00 -11.54
N GLN A 90 22.68 56.49 -12.24
CA GLN A 90 22.10 57.16 -13.41
C GLN A 90 21.53 58.55 -13.05
N TRP A 91 20.94 58.70 -11.86
CA TRP A 91 20.44 59.98 -11.38
C TRP A 91 21.58 60.94 -11.03
N ALA A 92 22.63 60.46 -10.36
CA ALA A 92 23.78 61.27 -9.97
C ALA A 92 24.63 61.72 -11.17
N LEU A 93 24.81 60.85 -12.17
CA LEU A 93 25.64 61.10 -13.36
C LEU A 93 24.85 61.63 -14.57
N GLY A 94 23.52 61.72 -14.48
CA GLY A 94 22.64 62.08 -15.61
C GLY A 94 22.77 63.53 -16.12
N GLY A 95 23.55 64.38 -15.45
CA GLY A 95 23.76 65.77 -15.85
C GLY A 95 22.46 66.57 -15.96
N ALA A 96 22.33 67.40 -16.99
CA ALA A 96 21.12 68.19 -17.27
C ALA A 96 20.03 67.45 -18.08
N SER A 97 20.22 66.15 -18.35
CA SER A 97 19.25 65.35 -19.10
C SER A 97 18.01 65.05 -18.26
N ALA A 98 16.95 65.83 -18.48
CA ALA A 98 15.65 65.61 -17.82
C ALA A 98 15.09 64.20 -18.09
N GLU A 99 15.34 63.65 -19.28
CA GLU A 99 14.92 62.30 -19.65
C GLU A 99 15.66 61.22 -18.84
N ALA A 100 17.00 61.33 -18.69
CA ALA A 100 17.79 60.35 -17.94
C ALA A 100 17.40 60.37 -16.45
N ILE A 101 17.21 61.56 -15.88
CA ILE A 101 16.73 61.74 -14.50
C ILE A 101 15.32 61.16 -14.34
N GLY A 102 14.42 61.41 -15.29
CA GLY A 102 13.04 60.89 -15.28
C GLY A 102 12.98 59.36 -15.31
N LYS A 103 13.82 58.72 -16.15
CA LYS A 103 13.93 57.25 -16.21
C LYS A 103 14.48 56.66 -14.93
N ALA A 104 15.52 57.27 -14.34
CA ALA A 104 16.10 56.83 -13.08
C ALA A 104 15.08 56.89 -11.93
N LYS A 105 14.36 58.01 -11.78
CA LYS A 105 13.30 58.19 -10.77
C LYS A 105 12.18 57.16 -10.92
N THR A 106 11.74 56.91 -12.15
CA THR A 106 10.70 55.91 -12.44
C THR A 106 11.15 54.51 -12.05
N ARG A 107 12.39 54.12 -12.37
CA ARG A 107 12.94 52.81 -11.99
C ARG A 107 13.05 52.63 -10.48
N ILE A 108 13.53 53.65 -9.75
CA ILE A 108 13.57 53.64 -8.28
C ILE A 108 12.16 53.49 -7.72
N LYS A 109 11.22 54.31 -8.19
CA LYS A 109 9.81 54.23 -7.76
C LYS A 109 9.24 52.84 -7.98
N ASN A 110 9.47 52.23 -9.14
CA ASN A 110 8.94 50.91 -9.46
C ASN A 110 9.56 49.82 -8.58
N ALA A 111 10.89 49.84 -8.38
CA ALA A 111 11.58 48.88 -7.51
C ALA A 111 11.08 48.97 -6.06
N LEU A 112 10.93 50.19 -5.52
CA LEU A 112 10.40 50.41 -4.17
C LEU A 112 8.92 50.03 -4.07
N THR A 113 8.11 50.35 -5.08
CA THR A 113 6.68 49.98 -5.10
C THR A 113 6.52 48.47 -5.09
N GLY A 114 7.32 47.73 -5.87
CA GLY A 114 7.32 46.27 -5.87
C GLY A 114 7.70 45.68 -4.50
N LEU A 115 8.73 46.24 -3.86
CA LEU A 115 9.14 45.80 -2.51
C LEU A 115 8.07 46.11 -1.45
N VAL A 116 7.47 47.29 -1.51
CA VAL A 116 6.36 47.68 -0.61
C VAL A 116 5.16 46.75 -0.82
N LEU A 117 4.81 46.43 -2.06
CA LEU A 117 3.73 45.48 -2.35
C LEU A 117 3.99 44.10 -1.74
N LEU A 118 5.21 43.57 -1.88
CA LEU A 118 5.60 42.29 -1.27
C LEU A 118 5.46 42.30 0.26
N LEU A 119 5.93 43.37 0.91
CA LEU A 119 5.82 43.54 2.37
C LEU A 119 4.37 43.75 2.82
N CYS A 120 3.57 44.48 2.04
CA CYS A 120 2.15 44.69 2.29
C CYS A 120 1.37 43.37 2.20
N THR A 121 1.70 42.47 1.26
CA THR A 121 1.08 41.15 1.20
C THR A 121 1.29 40.41 2.52
N TYR A 122 2.51 40.38 3.04
CA TYR A 122 2.79 39.80 4.36
C TYR A 122 1.98 40.49 5.48
N ALA A 123 1.97 41.82 5.50
CA ALA A 123 1.25 42.59 6.51
C ALA A 123 -0.27 42.33 6.49
N ILE A 124 -0.87 42.22 5.30
CA ILE A 124 -2.29 41.89 5.13
C ILE A 124 -2.56 40.48 5.66
N LEU A 125 -1.76 39.48 5.25
CA LEU A 125 -1.93 38.10 5.72
C LEU A 125 -1.80 38.02 7.24
N ALA A 126 -0.79 38.67 7.82
CA ALA A 126 -0.56 38.71 9.27
C ALA A 126 -1.71 39.38 10.04
N THR A 127 -2.31 40.44 9.48
CA THR A 127 -3.36 41.22 10.13
C THR A 127 -4.73 40.53 10.04
N VAL A 128 -5.06 39.97 8.88
CA VAL A 128 -6.35 39.32 8.65
C VAL A 128 -6.42 37.98 9.37
N ASN A 129 -5.40 37.14 9.19
CA ASN A 129 -5.32 35.86 9.88
C ASN A 129 -3.87 35.36 9.94
N PRO A 130 -3.21 35.43 11.11
CA PRO A 130 -1.83 34.98 11.25
C PRO A 130 -1.66 33.47 11.00
N ASN A 131 -2.73 32.68 11.05
CA ASN A 131 -2.68 31.26 10.70
C ASN A 131 -2.46 31.01 9.21
N LEU A 132 -2.70 32.00 8.33
CA LEU A 132 -2.34 31.91 6.91
C LEU A 132 -0.82 31.96 6.68
N LEU A 133 -0.07 32.46 7.66
CA LEU A 133 1.39 32.44 7.68
C LEU A 133 1.94 31.20 8.41
N ARG A 134 1.13 30.60 9.29
CA ARG A 134 1.43 29.33 9.97
C ARG A 134 0.84 28.18 9.17
N LEU A 135 1.53 27.84 8.07
CA LEU A 135 1.17 26.70 7.25
C LEU A 135 1.41 25.43 8.07
N GLN A 136 0.34 24.92 8.68
CA GLN A 136 0.29 23.64 9.37
C GLN A 136 -0.49 22.68 8.49
N PHE A 137 0.10 21.54 8.21
CA PHE A 137 -0.62 20.44 7.59
C PHE A 137 -1.56 19.78 8.61
N PRO A 138 -2.74 19.25 8.20
CA PRO A 138 -3.63 18.55 9.10
C PRO A 138 -2.94 17.38 9.79
N GLU A 139 -3.27 17.17 11.07
CA GLU A 139 -2.89 15.96 11.79
C GLU A 139 -3.56 14.76 11.09
N LEU A 140 -2.73 13.79 10.69
CA LEU A 140 -3.22 12.57 10.08
C LEU A 140 -3.33 11.50 11.14
N GLU A 141 -4.49 10.88 11.25
CA GLU A 141 -4.63 9.67 12.05
C GLU A 141 -3.84 8.55 11.35
N VAL A 142 -2.87 8.00 12.04
CA VAL A 142 -2.20 6.76 11.65
C VAL A 142 -3.26 5.70 11.83
N ILE A 143 -3.85 5.29 10.71
CA ILE A 143 -4.67 4.09 10.70
C ILE A 143 -3.71 2.97 11.11
N PRO A 144 -3.98 2.25 12.22
CA PRO A 144 -3.18 1.09 12.56
C PRO A 144 -3.11 0.24 11.31
N GLU A 145 -1.92 -0.23 10.97
CA GLU A 145 -1.78 -1.24 9.94
C GLU A 145 -2.85 -2.27 10.22
N VAL A 146 -3.87 -2.31 9.34
CA VAL A 146 -4.73 -3.47 9.32
C VAL A 146 -3.71 -4.56 9.10
N GLU A 147 -3.56 -5.46 10.06
CA GLU A 147 -3.00 -6.77 9.80
C GLU A 147 -3.85 -7.32 8.65
N GLU A 148 -3.51 -6.95 7.42
CA GLU A 148 -3.66 -7.84 6.31
C GLU A 148 -2.72 -8.96 6.71
N GLU A 149 -3.33 -9.95 7.39
CA GLU A 149 -2.66 -11.13 7.90
C GLU A 149 -1.59 -11.51 6.87
N GLU A 150 -0.33 -11.32 7.27
CA GLU A 150 0.82 -11.72 6.51
C GLU A 150 0.67 -13.21 6.26
N ASP A 151 0.17 -13.57 5.10
CA ASP A 151 -0.09 -14.95 4.83
C ASP A 151 0.10 -15.13 3.36
N ASP A 152 1.37 -15.41 3.03
CA ASP A 152 1.78 -16.15 1.84
C ASP A 152 3.29 -16.41 1.97
N ALA A 153 3.65 -17.23 2.96
CA ALA A 153 4.85 -18.05 2.87
C ALA A 153 4.59 -19.13 1.81
N VAL A 154 4.64 -18.73 0.55
CA VAL A 154 4.35 -19.61 -0.57
C VAL A 154 5.56 -20.52 -0.81
N SER A 155 5.46 -21.76 -0.34
CA SER A 155 6.40 -22.82 -0.68
C SER A 155 5.75 -23.71 -1.71
N GLY A 156 6.21 -23.69 -2.96
CA GLY A 156 5.82 -24.73 -3.91
C GLY A 156 6.78 -24.92 -5.07
N SER A 157 6.76 -26.15 -5.57
CA SER A 157 7.53 -26.56 -6.75
C SER A 157 6.86 -26.01 -8.01
N LEU A 158 7.67 -25.45 -8.92
CA LEU A 158 7.25 -25.05 -10.25
C LEU A 158 6.80 -26.29 -11.05
N ALA A 159 5.58 -26.26 -11.58
CA ALA A 159 5.11 -27.26 -12.55
C ALA A 159 5.91 -27.16 -13.85
N THR A 160 6.37 -28.29 -14.36
CA THR A 160 7.18 -28.37 -15.59
C THR A 160 6.51 -29.17 -16.71
N ALA A 161 5.37 -29.81 -16.44
CA ALA A 161 4.62 -30.62 -17.40
C ALA A 161 3.14 -30.23 -17.36
N PHE A 162 2.50 -30.18 -18.54
CA PHE A 162 1.13 -29.70 -18.69
C PHE A 162 0.32 -30.65 -19.57
N LYS A 163 -0.90 -30.96 -19.14
CA LYS A 163 -1.82 -31.88 -19.82
C LYS A 163 -3.24 -31.34 -19.73
N SER A 164 -3.88 -31.14 -20.89
CA SER A 164 -5.28 -30.72 -20.91
C SER A 164 -6.20 -31.83 -20.41
N PRO A 165 -7.14 -31.54 -19.48
CA PRO A 165 -8.15 -32.51 -19.07
C PRO A 165 -9.12 -32.83 -20.22
N THR A 166 -9.65 -34.04 -20.19
CA THR A 166 -10.44 -34.68 -21.24
C THR A 166 -11.93 -34.80 -20.93
N GLY A 167 -12.32 -34.59 -19.66
CA GLY A 167 -13.72 -34.65 -19.21
C GLY A 167 -14.66 -33.78 -20.04
N SER A 168 -15.82 -34.33 -20.40
CA SER A 168 -16.78 -33.69 -21.31
C SER A 168 -17.48 -32.46 -20.70
N ASN A 169 -17.55 -32.43 -19.37
CA ASN A 169 -18.10 -31.35 -18.56
C ASN A 169 -17.04 -30.31 -18.12
N ILE A 170 -15.83 -30.36 -18.69
CA ILE A 170 -14.72 -29.45 -18.40
C ILE A 170 -14.50 -28.49 -19.58
N ALA A 171 -14.74 -27.20 -19.34
CA ALA A 171 -14.60 -26.15 -20.34
C ALA A 171 -13.65 -25.03 -19.89
N GLY A 172 -13.41 -24.07 -20.77
CA GLY A 172 -12.67 -22.83 -20.46
C GLY A 172 -11.21 -22.83 -20.94
N PRO A 173 -10.63 -21.63 -21.13
CA PRO A 173 -9.28 -21.46 -21.69
C PRO A 173 -8.18 -21.95 -20.75
N GLY A 174 -8.41 -21.91 -19.43
CA GLY A 174 -7.42 -22.33 -18.43
C GLY A 174 -7.09 -23.83 -18.49
N LYS A 175 -7.89 -24.65 -19.17
CA LYS A 175 -7.60 -26.07 -19.33
C LYS A 175 -6.32 -26.35 -20.14
N ALA A 176 -5.90 -25.43 -21.00
CA ALA A 176 -4.75 -25.62 -21.89
C ALA A 176 -3.40 -25.63 -21.15
N GLN A 177 -3.33 -25.01 -19.97
CA GLN A 177 -2.10 -24.87 -19.17
C GLN A 177 -2.23 -25.57 -17.81
N MET A 178 -3.03 -26.63 -17.75
CA MET A 178 -3.21 -27.41 -16.54
C MET A 178 -1.96 -28.25 -16.23
N PRO A 179 -1.39 -28.18 -15.02
CA PRO A 179 -0.30 -29.05 -14.58
C PRO A 179 -0.70 -30.52 -14.67
N GLU A 180 0.15 -31.35 -15.26
CA GLU A 180 -0.16 -32.77 -15.52
C GLU A 180 -0.46 -33.56 -14.24
N ASP A 181 0.22 -33.24 -13.14
CA ASP A 181 0.07 -33.88 -11.84
C ASP A 181 -1.19 -33.46 -11.08
N LEU A 182 -1.91 -32.44 -11.55
CA LEU A 182 -3.23 -32.04 -11.02
C LEU A 182 -4.39 -32.50 -11.91
N THR A 183 -4.10 -32.97 -13.12
CA THR A 183 -5.13 -33.31 -14.10
C THR A 183 -6.04 -34.44 -13.61
N ASP A 184 -5.48 -35.50 -13.03
CA ASP A 184 -6.24 -36.67 -12.62
C ASP A 184 -7.16 -36.35 -11.41
N ASP A 185 -6.67 -35.57 -10.44
CA ASP A 185 -7.46 -35.08 -9.31
C ASP A 185 -8.60 -34.17 -9.77
N LEU A 186 -8.32 -33.26 -10.72
CA LEU A 186 -9.33 -32.40 -11.32
C LEU A 186 -10.40 -33.20 -12.08
N GLU A 187 -10.00 -34.23 -12.84
CA GLU A 187 -10.92 -35.11 -13.56
C GLU A 187 -11.81 -35.89 -12.57
N ALA A 188 -11.27 -36.36 -11.45
CA ALA A 188 -12.08 -36.97 -10.39
C ALA A 188 -13.11 -35.99 -9.79
N ALA A 189 -12.73 -34.72 -9.55
CA ALA A 189 -13.69 -33.69 -9.14
C ALA A 189 -14.75 -33.42 -10.22
N ALA A 190 -14.38 -33.48 -11.49
CA ALA A 190 -15.31 -33.30 -12.61
C ALA A 190 -16.32 -34.44 -12.72
N GLU A 191 -15.93 -35.69 -12.48
CA GLU A 191 -16.85 -36.84 -12.43
C GLU A 191 -17.89 -36.68 -11.30
N ILE A 192 -17.47 -36.22 -10.12
CA ILE A 192 -18.38 -35.91 -9.00
C ILE A 192 -19.39 -34.84 -9.41
N LEU A 193 -18.95 -33.76 -10.05
CA LEU A 193 -19.84 -32.71 -10.55
C LEU A 193 -20.80 -33.20 -11.63
N GLU A 194 -20.32 -34.03 -12.56
CA GLU A 194 -21.14 -34.58 -13.63
C GLU A 194 -22.29 -35.41 -13.06
N SER A 195 -22.02 -36.21 -12.02
CA SER A 195 -23.04 -37.00 -11.31
C SER A 195 -24.16 -36.14 -10.69
N GLN A 196 -23.88 -34.87 -10.41
CA GLN A 196 -24.82 -33.88 -9.87
C GLN A 196 -25.48 -33.03 -10.97
N GLY A 197 -25.18 -33.28 -12.25
CA GLY A 197 -25.70 -32.51 -13.37
C GLY A 197 -25.02 -31.17 -13.59
N TYR A 198 -23.80 -31.01 -13.07
CA TYR A 198 -22.96 -29.82 -13.17
C TYR A 198 -21.69 -30.08 -14.00
N GLY A 199 -21.08 -29.01 -14.46
CA GLY A 199 -19.75 -29.03 -15.06
C GLY A 199 -18.88 -27.92 -14.48
N MET A 200 -17.72 -27.70 -15.06
CA MET A 200 -16.79 -26.67 -14.63
C MET A 200 -16.21 -25.87 -15.79
N TYR A 201 -15.94 -24.60 -15.53
CA TYR A 201 -15.30 -23.66 -16.45
C TYR A 201 -14.01 -23.15 -15.83
N ILE A 202 -12.87 -23.57 -16.38
CA ILE A 202 -11.54 -23.21 -15.92
C ILE A 202 -11.14 -21.90 -16.59
N THR A 203 -11.16 -20.82 -15.81
CA THR A 203 -10.79 -19.49 -16.29
C THR A 203 -9.29 -19.32 -16.34
N SER A 204 -8.57 -19.81 -15.32
CA SER A 204 -7.12 -19.69 -15.20
C SER A 204 -6.52 -20.92 -14.53
N SER A 205 -5.28 -21.25 -14.88
CA SER A 205 -4.48 -22.33 -14.28
C SER A 205 -3.04 -21.84 -14.11
N PHE A 206 -2.05 -22.46 -14.74
CA PHE A 206 -0.69 -21.92 -14.78
C PHE A 206 -0.65 -20.57 -15.50
N ARG A 207 0.13 -19.66 -14.95
CA ARG A 207 0.36 -18.33 -15.51
C ARG A 207 1.86 -18.06 -15.59
N SER A 208 2.35 -17.55 -16.72
CA SER A 208 3.75 -17.17 -16.83
C SER A 208 4.07 -15.95 -15.95
N VAL A 209 5.36 -15.78 -15.62
CA VAL A 209 5.84 -14.64 -14.83
C VAL A 209 5.57 -13.32 -15.56
N GLU A 210 5.75 -13.31 -16.88
CA GLU A 210 5.47 -12.16 -17.73
C GLU A 210 3.99 -11.79 -17.66
N LYS A 211 3.11 -12.79 -17.77
CA LYS A 211 1.67 -12.57 -17.68
C LYS A 211 1.26 -12.06 -16.30
N GLN A 212 1.91 -12.54 -15.25
CA GLN A 212 1.66 -12.06 -13.89
C GLN A 212 2.11 -10.60 -13.71
N LYS A 213 3.27 -10.21 -14.26
CA LYS A 213 3.72 -8.81 -14.27
C LYS A 213 2.73 -7.88 -15.00
N GLU A 214 2.15 -8.33 -16.12
CA GLU A 214 1.10 -7.59 -16.81
C GLU A 214 -0.14 -7.37 -15.93
N LEU A 215 -0.60 -8.42 -15.24
CA LEU A 215 -1.76 -8.31 -14.35
C LEU A 215 -1.49 -7.40 -13.17
N ILE A 216 -0.30 -7.46 -12.58
CA ILE A 216 0.13 -6.55 -11.52
C ILE A 216 0.06 -5.10 -12.02
N ALA A 217 0.62 -4.80 -13.19
CA ALA A 217 0.56 -3.46 -13.76
C ALA A 217 -0.89 -3.00 -14.04
N GLN A 218 -1.78 -3.92 -14.40
CA GLN A 218 -3.19 -3.62 -14.66
C GLN A 218 -4.01 -3.41 -13.39
N ASN A 219 -3.75 -4.18 -12.33
CA ASN A 219 -4.62 -4.28 -11.16
C ASN A 219 -4.07 -3.55 -9.93
N CYS A 220 -2.75 -3.48 -9.75
CA CYS A 220 -2.12 -2.87 -8.59
C CYS A 220 -1.64 -1.44 -8.89
N LYS A 221 -1.64 -0.56 -7.88
CA LYS A 221 -1.03 0.78 -7.98
C LYS A 221 0.50 0.71 -7.86
N ASN A 222 0.99 -0.22 -7.05
CA ASN A 222 2.40 -0.45 -6.78
C ASN A 222 3.01 -1.47 -7.78
N PRO A 223 4.34 -1.43 -8.00
CA PRO A 223 5.00 -2.26 -9.01
C PRO A 223 5.20 -3.73 -8.57
N PRO A 224 5.47 -4.65 -9.53
CA PRO A 224 5.86 -6.04 -9.22
C PRO A 224 7.05 -6.11 -8.25
N GLY A 225 7.04 -7.09 -7.34
CA GLY A 225 8.09 -7.26 -6.33
C GLY A 225 7.89 -6.49 -5.03
N SER A 226 6.82 -5.69 -4.92
CA SER A 226 6.44 -5.06 -3.64
C SER A 226 5.99 -6.12 -2.61
N SER A 227 5.79 -5.72 -1.35
CA SER A 227 5.29 -6.60 -0.29
C SER A 227 3.82 -6.99 -0.47
N THR A 228 2.97 -6.06 -0.90
CA THR A 228 1.51 -6.27 -1.11
C THR A 228 1.05 -5.72 -2.46
N CYS A 229 -0.20 -5.95 -2.86
CA CYS A 229 -0.83 -5.28 -4.01
C CYS A 229 -1.92 -4.33 -3.51
N ASP A 230 -1.73 -3.02 -3.68
CA ASP A 230 -2.78 -2.00 -3.49
C ASP A 230 -3.68 -1.97 -4.74
N PRO A 231 -4.92 -2.49 -4.69
CA PRO A 231 -5.75 -2.62 -5.88
C PRO A 231 -6.21 -1.26 -6.39
N LYS A 232 -6.19 -1.08 -7.71
CA LYS A 232 -6.86 0.03 -8.39
C LYS A 232 -8.38 -0.08 -8.19
N PRO A 233 -9.12 1.04 -8.15
CA PRO A 233 -10.57 1.01 -7.99
C PRO A 233 -11.25 0.07 -8.99
N GLY A 234 -12.07 -0.88 -8.48
CA GLY A 234 -12.80 -1.85 -9.28
C GLY A 234 -11.96 -2.99 -9.89
N ARG A 235 -10.69 -3.15 -9.48
CA ARG A 235 -9.83 -4.27 -9.90
C ARG A 235 -9.79 -5.35 -8.82
N PRO A 236 -9.66 -6.64 -9.21
CA PRO A 236 -9.57 -7.72 -8.25
C PRO A 236 -8.21 -7.69 -7.52
N PRO A 237 -8.12 -8.34 -6.34
CA PRO A 237 -6.84 -8.69 -5.74
C PRO A 237 -5.92 -9.38 -6.75
N THR A 238 -4.61 -9.20 -6.62
CA THR A 238 -3.63 -9.78 -7.54
C THR A 238 -2.34 -10.05 -6.79
N CYS A 239 -1.80 -11.27 -6.90
CA CYS A 239 -0.52 -11.61 -6.29
C CYS A 239 0.64 -10.76 -6.87
N ILE A 240 1.50 -10.18 -6.03
CA ILE A 240 2.47 -9.15 -6.44
C ILE A 240 3.85 -9.69 -6.89
N LEU A 241 4.05 -11.02 -6.94
CA LEU A 241 5.37 -11.65 -7.10
C LEU A 241 6.37 -11.07 -6.09
N ARG A 242 6.09 -11.22 -4.78
CA ARG A 242 6.95 -10.65 -3.71
C ARG A 242 8.42 -10.99 -3.97
N ASP A 243 9.30 -10.01 -3.79
CA ASP A 243 10.75 -10.12 -4.06
C ASP A 243 11.11 -10.53 -5.51
N ASN A 244 10.18 -10.34 -6.46
CA ASN A 244 10.25 -10.85 -7.83
C ASN A 244 10.40 -12.38 -7.93
N ASN A 245 9.99 -13.13 -6.90
CA ASN A 245 10.09 -14.58 -6.89
C ASN A 245 8.79 -15.24 -7.40
N PRO A 246 8.82 -16.01 -8.51
CA PRO A 246 7.67 -16.75 -9.03
C PRO A 246 7.11 -17.80 -8.07
N ALA A 247 7.92 -18.26 -7.11
CA ALA A 247 7.43 -19.16 -6.07
C ALA A 247 6.39 -18.48 -5.16
N ASN A 248 6.34 -17.14 -5.12
CA ASN A 248 5.44 -16.37 -4.25
C ASN A 248 4.01 -16.20 -4.80
N CYS A 249 3.66 -16.79 -5.94
CA CYS A 249 2.28 -16.78 -6.44
C CYS A 249 1.84 -18.20 -6.86
N PRO A 250 0.72 -18.72 -6.34
CA PRO A 250 0.25 -20.07 -6.66
C PRO A 250 0.01 -20.35 -8.16
N HIS A 251 -0.45 -19.36 -8.94
CA HIS A 251 -0.62 -19.53 -10.38
C HIS A 251 0.71 -19.65 -11.14
N THR A 252 1.77 -18.97 -10.68
CA THR A 252 3.09 -19.04 -11.35
C THR A 252 3.88 -20.28 -10.98
N THR A 253 3.51 -20.96 -9.89
CA THR A 253 4.00 -22.31 -9.58
C THR A 253 3.21 -23.39 -10.29
N GLY A 254 2.04 -23.07 -10.86
CA GLY A 254 1.15 -24.07 -11.44
C GLY A 254 0.50 -24.93 -10.36
N ARG A 255 0.13 -24.32 -9.23
CA ARG A 255 -0.52 -25.02 -8.11
C ARG A 255 -1.86 -24.42 -7.74
N ALA A 256 -2.32 -23.43 -8.51
CA ALA A 256 -3.63 -22.82 -8.37
C ALA A 256 -4.47 -22.86 -9.64
N LEU A 257 -5.77 -23.01 -9.45
CA LEU A 257 -6.79 -23.08 -10.49
C LEU A 257 -7.94 -22.12 -10.15
N ASP A 258 -8.35 -21.31 -11.12
CA ASP A 258 -9.55 -20.45 -11.02
C ASP A 258 -10.70 -21.12 -11.80
N ILE A 259 -11.67 -21.67 -11.08
CA ILE A 259 -12.73 -22.51 -11.63
C ILE A 259 -14.12 -22.03 -11.18
N TRP A 260 -15.04 -21.96 -12.14
CA TRP A 260 -16.44 -21.69 -11.90
C TRP A 260 -17.30 -22.90 -12.23
N ALA A 261 -18.31 -23.16 -11.42
CA ALA A 261 -19.27 -24.21 -11.71
C ALA A 261 -20.20 -23.80 -12.85
N THR A 262 -20.62 -24.77 -13.65
CA THR A 262 -21.55 -24.55 -14.76
C THR A 262 -22.74 -25.49 -14.68
N LYS A 263 -23.89 -25.01 -15.14
CA LYS A 263 -25.10 -25.80 -15.35
C LYS A 263 -25.54 -25.63 -16.80
N LYS A 264 -25.65 -26.73 -17.55
CA LYS A 264 -25.93 -26.70 -19.00
C LYS A 264 -24.96 -25.80 -19.79
N GLY A 265 -23.69 -25.79 -19.38
CA GLY A 265 -22.63 -25.00 -20.03
C GLY A 265 -22.62 -23.49 -19.69
N GLN A 266 -23.53 -23.02 -18.84
CA GLN A 266 -23.55 -21.64 -18.36
C GLN A 266 -22.95 -21.54 -16.96
N VAL A 267 -22.08 -20.57 -16.73
CA VAL A 267 -21.50 -20.29 -15.41
C VAL A 267 -22.61 -19.90 -14.42
N CYS A 268 -22.62 -20.54 -13.26
CA CYS A 268 -23.70 -20.42 -12.29
C CYS A 268 -23.69 -19.11 -11.49
N VAL A 269 -22.50 -18.58 -11.20
CA VAL A 269 -22.27 -17.32 -10.47
C VAL A 269 -21.06 -16.61 -11.03
N VAL A 270 -21.03 -15.29 -10.90
CA VAL A 270 -19.93 -14.45 -11.38
C VAL A 270 -19.23 -13.74 -10.23
N MET A 271 -17.99 -13.32 -10.45
CA MET A 271 -17.13 -12.68 -9.44
C MET A 271 -17.79 -11.51 -8.69
N SER A 272 -18.65 -10.70 -9.33
CA SER A 272 -19.34 -9.58 -8.69
C SER A 272 -20.39 -9.99 -7.65
N GLN A 273 -20.74 -11.27 -7.58
CA GLN A 273 -21.66 -11.84 -6.60
C GLN A 273 -20.91 -12.42 -5.38
N CYS A 274 -19.59 -12.52 -5.43
CA CYS A 274 -18.80 -13.07 -4.34
C CYS A 274 -18.47 -11.99 -3.30
N SER A 275 -18.39 -12.39 -2.03
CA SER A 275 -18.06 -11.48 -0.93
C SER A 275 -16.99 -12.10 -0.03
N LYS A 276 -16.13 -11.25 0.54
CA LYS A 276 -15.21 -11.67 1.62
C LYS A 276 -15.95 -11.95 2.93
N ASP A 277 -17.13 -11.36 3.13
CA ASP A 277 -18.00 -11.66 4.27
C ASP A 277 -18.73 -12.99 4.04
N PRO A 278 -18.46 -14.05 4.82
CA PRO A 278 -19.11 -15.35 4.68
C PRO A 278 -20.64 -15.27 4.81
N ASN A 279 -21.15 -14.29 5.55
CA ASN A 279 -22.58 -14.08 5.71
C ASN A 279 -23.24 -13.47 4.47
N ASN A 280 -22.46 -12.94 3.53
CA ASN A 280 -22.94 -12.32 2.30
C ASN A 280 -22.32 -12.92 1.03
N ASP A 281 -21.54 -14.00 1.14
CA ASP A 281 -20.90 -14.63 -0.01
C ASP A 281 -21.89 -15.47 -0.82
N GLN A 282 -22.50 -14.86 -1.84
CA GLN A 282 -23.45 -15.55 -2.71
C GLN A 282 -22.78 -16.64 -3.55
N CYS A 283 -21.47 -16.55 -3.79
CA CYS A 283 -20.74 -17.56 -4.54
C CYS A 283 -20.66 -18.87 -3.76
N ARG A 284 -20.29 -18.83 -2.48
CA ARG A 284 -20.29 -20.04 -1.63
C ARG A 284 -21.68 -20.56 -1.30
N LYS A 285 -22.66 -19.67 -1.19
CA LYS A 285 -24.06 -20.05 -0.90
C LYS A 285 -24.80 -20.60 -2.12
N ASN A 286 -24.28 -20.39 -3.33
CA ASN A 286 -24.88 -20.92 -4.54
C ASN A 286 -24.68 -22.44 -4.61
N GLU A 287 -25.78 -23.19 -4.76
CA GLU A 287 -25.75 -24.66 -4.81
C GLU A 287 -24.79 -25.22 -5.88
N CYS A 288 -24.75 -24.61 -7.06
CA CYS A 288 -23.91 -25.07 -8.17
C CYS A 288 -22.41 -24.81 -7.90
N GLN A 289 -22.05 -23.62 -7.43
CA GLN A 289 -20.65 -23.33 -7.05
C GLN A 289 -20.23 -24.08 -5.78
N GLY A 290 -21.15 -24.27 -4.83
CA GLY A 290 -20.95 -25.07 -3.63
C GLY A 290 -20.61 -26.54 -3.97
N ALA A 291 -21.34 -27.13 -4.92
CA ALA A 291 -21.05 -28.47 -5.42
C ALA A 291 -19.63 -28.59 -6.02
N LEU A 292 -19.16 -27.56 -6.74
CA LEU A 292 -17.79 -27.52 -7.26
C LEU A 292 -16.78 -27.46 -6.11
N ILE A 293 -17.02 -26.60 -5.12
CA ILE A 293 -16.12 -26.47 -3.97
C ILE A 293 -16.00 -27.81 -3.22
N GLU A 294 -17.11 -28.50 -2.99
CA GLU A 294 -17.13 -29.82 -2.33
C GLU A 294 -16.43 -30.90 -3.16
N ALA A 295 -16.66 -30.93 -4.48
CA ALA A 295 -16.00 -31.88 -5.38
C ALA A 295 -14.49 -31.67 -5.43
N MET A 296 -14.02 -30.42 -5.57
CA MET A 296 -12.60 -30.07 -5.57
C MET A 296 -11.94 -30.43 -4.23
N LYS A 297 -12.60 -30.17 -3.11
CA LYS A 297 -12.11 -30.58 -1.78
C LYS A 297 -12.00 -32.09 -1.64
N SER A 298 -12.97 -32.82 -2.17
CA SER A 298 -12.95 -34.29 -2.16
C SER A 298 -11.80 -34.86 -3.01
N ALA A 299 -11.35 -34.13 -4.03
CA ALA A 299 -10.19 -34.44 -4.84
C ALA A 299 -8.84 -33.93 -4.27
N GLY A 300 -8.84 -33.35 -3.07
CA GLY A 300 -7.62 -32.93 -2.38
C GLY A 300 -7.17 -31.49 -2.62
N PHE A 301 -7.96 -30.69 -3.35
CA PHE A 301 -7.73 -29.25 -3.45
C PHE A 301 -8.25 -28.53 -2.21
N CYS A 302 -7.53 -27.53 -1.73
CA CYS A 302 -8.11 -26.55 -0.81
C CYS A 302 -8.75 -25.41 -1.61
N ASN A 303 -9.63 -24.62 -0.99
CA ASN A 303 -10.27 -23.46 -1.59
C ASN A 303 -9.96 -22.19 -0.77
N LEU A 304 -9.51 -21.13 -1.44
CA LEU A 304 -9.09 -19.90 -0.78
C LEU A 304 -10.29 -19.16 -0.18
N SER A 305 -10.23 -18.78 1.09
CA SER A 305 -11.37 -18.17 1.80
C SER A 305 -11.88 -16.86 1.15
N SER A 306 -10.97 -16.04 0.62
CA SER A 306 -11.30 -14.76 -0.03
C SER A 306 -11.80 -14.89 -1.47
N GLU A 307 -11.59 -16.05 -2.12
CA GLU A 307 -11.88 -16.26 -3.54
C GLU A 307 -12.55 -17.62 -3.75
N ALA A 308 -13.88 -17.64 -3.82
CA ALA A 308 -14.67 -18.88 -3.93
C ALA A 308 -14.39 -19.70 -5.22
N TRP A 309 -13.74 -19.09 -6.22
CA TRP A 309 -13.33 -19.74 -7.47
C TRP A 309 -11.90 -20.28 -7.43
N HIS A 310 -11.10 -19.94 -6.42
CA HIS A 310 -9.67 -20.22 -6.39
C HIS A 310 -9.36 -21.49 -5.58
N PHE A 311 -8.69 -22.44 -6.22
CA PHE A 311 -8.34 -23.74 -5.65
C PHE A 311 -6.85 -23.98 -5.72
N GLU A 312 -6.28 -24.64 -4.71
CA GLU A 312 -4.84 -24.94 -4.69
C GLU A 312 -4.57 -26.41 -4.32
N GLN A 313 -3.54 -26.98 -4.95
CA GLN A 313 -2.99 -28.28 -4.61
C GLN A 313 -1.49 -28.37 -4.96
N PRO A 314 -0.60 -28.62 -3.99
CA PRO A 314 -0.88 -28.64 -2.56
C PRO A 314 -1.27 -27.23 -2.08
N LYS A 315 -1.78 -27.14 -0.85
CA LYS A 315 -2.04 -25.86 -0.18
C LYS A 315 -0.79 -24.98 -0.18
N MET A 316 -0.91 -23.76 -0.70
CA MET A 316 0.17 -22.77 -0.75
C MET A 316 -0.15 -21.53 0.08
N SER A 317 -1.41 -21.10 0.07
CA SER A 317 -1.90 -19.97 0.84
C SER A 317 -2.45 -20.44 2.18
N SER A 318 -2.15 -19.75 3.28
CA SER A 318 -2.55 -20.17 4.64
C SER A 318 -4.08 -20.30 4.79
N LYS A 319 -4.83 -19.45 4.07
CA LYS A 319 -6.29 -19.32 4.11
C LYS A 319 -7.02 -20.25 3.14
N CYS A 320 -6.28 -21.13 2.46
CA CYS A 320 -6.84 -22.16 1.63
C CYS A 320 -7.29 -23.34 2.51
N ASN A 321 -8.60 -23.65 2.48
CA ASN A 321 -9.27 -24.61 3.37
C ASN A 321 -10.15 -25.59 2.62
#